data_AF-S6GJK7-F1
#
_entry.id   AF-S6GJK7-F1
#
_cell.length_a   1.000
_cell.length_b   1.000
_cell.length_c   1.000
_cell.angle_alpha   90.00
_cell.angle_beta   90.00
_cell.angle_gamma   90.00
#
_symmetry.space_group_name_H-M   'P 1'
#
loop_
_entity.id
_entity.type
_entity.pdbx_description
1 polymer ?
#
loop_
_entity_poly.entity_id
_entity_poly.type
_entity_poly.pdbx_seq_one_letter_code
_entity_poly.pdbx_strand_id
1 'polypeptide(L)'
;MSTRPILSSAHLASENGTSLSEFEFALTIANNAFSRWMLHCAKAGGASDMAPLDVLIVHHINHRERAKTLSEICFMLNMEDTHTVNYSLKKLLKKGLIEGEKKGKEVRYKTSREGRKFCVNYRKIREDCLVQSLQNLSLSPEELASFAGKMRSLAGLYDQASREVASL
;
A
#
# COMPACT_ATOMS: atom_id res chain seq x y z
N MET A 1 0.39 -19.52 -31.17
CA MET A 1 0.52 -18.09 -31.50
C MET A 1 1.52 -17.51 -30.54
N SER A 2 2.64 -16.95 -31.02
CA SER A 2 3.63 -16.32 -30.15
C SER A 2 3.07 -14.98 -29.69
N THR A 3 2.52 -14.95 -28.47
CA THR A 3 2.05 -13.73 -27.82
C THR A 3 3.26 -12.85 -27.56
N ARG A 4 3.36 -11.71 -28.25
CA ARG A 4 4.40 -10.72 -27.95
C ARG A 4 4.20 -10.23 -26.51
N PRO A 5 5.26 -10.21 -25.68
CA PRO A 5 5.16 -9.76 -24.30
C PRO A 5 4.76 -8.28 -24.25
N ILE A 6 3.94 -7.91 -23.27
CA ILE A 6 3.52 -6.52 -23.08
C ILE A 6 4.54 -5.81 -22.18
N LEU A 7 5.39 -4.97 -22.78
CA LEU A 7 6.51 -4.34 -22.10
C LEU A 7 6.33 -2.83 -21.97
N SER A 8 6.65 -2.26 -20.81
CA SER A 8 6.72 -0.80 -20.62
C SER A 8 7.90 -0.17 -21.38
N SER A 9 9.04 -0.85 -21.32
CA SER A 9 10.35 -0.33 -21.67
C SER A 9 11.14 -1.41 -22.39
N ALA A 10 11.03 -1.45 -23.72
CA ALA A 10 11.65 -2.51 -24.54
C ALA A 10 13.18 -2.61 -24.37
N HIS A 11 13.85 -1.53 -23.94
CA HIS A 11 15.29 -1.50 -23.69
C HIS A 11 15.74 -2.27 -22.44
N LEU A 12 14.81 -2.62 -21.53
CA LEU A 12 15.10 -3.47 -20.36
C LEU A 12 14.92 -4.95 -20.67
N ALA A 13 14.30 -5.29 -21.81
CA ALA A 13 14.13 -6.67 -22.22
C ALA A 13 15.48 -7.25 -22.65
N SER A 14 15.91 -8.30 -21.95
CA SER A 14 17.04 -9.14 -22.32
C SER A 14 16.57 -10.57 -22.58
N GLU A 15 17.46 -11.43 -23.08
CA GLU A 15 17.17 -12.86 -23.32
C GLU A 15 16.55 -13.54 -22.08
N ASN A 16 16.96 -13.15 -20.88
CA ASN A 16 16.46 -13.69 -19.62
C ASN A 16 15.50 -12.76 -18.85
N GLY A 17 15.43 -11.47 -19.23
CA GLY A 17 14.70 -10.43 -18.47
C GLY A 17 13.29 -10.13 -18.97
N THR A 18 12.91 -10.63 -20.14
CA THR A 18 11.63 -10.27 -20.79
C THR A 18 10.40 -10.50 -19.92
N SER A 19 10.30 -11.66 -19.25
CA SER A 19 9.18 -11.98 -18.37
C SER A 19 9.14 -11.11 -17.11
N LEU A 20 10.32 -10.70 -16.60
CA LEU A 20 10.42 -9.77 -15.46
C LEU A 20 9.94 -8.37 -15.87
N SER A 21 10.36 -7.89 -17.04
CA SER A 21 9.92 -6.59 -17.57
C SER A 21 8.41 -6.53 -17.84
N GLU A 22 7.80 -7.63 -18.30
CA GLU A 22 6.35 -7.72 -18.43
C GLU A 22 5.64 -7.66 -17.07
N PHE A 23 6.17 -8.38 -16.07
CA PHE A 23 5.66 -8.31 -14.70
C PHE A 23 5.79 -6.90 -14.10
N GLU A 24 6.93 -6.23 -14.26
CA GLU A 24 7.18 -4.87 -13.76
C GLU A 24 6.23 -3.85 -14.36
N PHE A 25 5.89 -4.02 -15.65
CA PHE A 25 4.89 -3.19 -16.28
C PHE A 25 3.50 -3.42 -15.69
N ALA A 26 3.09 -4.68 -15.52
CA ALA A 26 1.82 -5.03 -14.89
C ALA A 26 1.75 -4.50 -13.45
N LEU A 27 2.83 -4.62 -12.68
CA LEU A 27 2.97 -4.08 -11.33
C LEU A 27 2.78 -2.56 -11.30
N THR A 28 3.40 -1.85 -12.25
CA THR A 28 3.29 -0.38 -12.36
C THR A 28 1.84 0.05 -12.61
N ILE A 29 1.17 -0.57 -13.59
CA ILE A 29 -0.23 -0.27 -13.90
C ILE A 29 -1.14 -0.60 -12.72
N ALA A 30 -0.93 -1.77 -12.10
CA ALA A 30 -1.69 -2.22 -10.95
C ALA A 30 -1.53 -1.27 -9.75
N ASN A 31 -0.29 -0.84 -9.45
CA ASN A 31 0.00 0.13 -8.39
C ASN A 31 -0.71 1.47 -8.63
N ASN A 32 -0.69 1.96 -9.88
CA ASN A 32 -1.38 3.20 -10.25
C ASN A 32 -2.90 3.08 -10.11
N ALA A 33 -3.48 1.95 -10.54
CA ALA A 33 -4.91 1.69 -10.39
C ALA A 33 -5.32 1.54 -8.92
N PHE A 34 -4.52 0.81 -8.14
CA PHE A 34 -4.75 0.62 -6.70
C PHE A 34 -4.65 1.94 -5.93
N SER A 35 -3.68 2.79 -6.26
CA SER A 35 -3.54 4.13 -5.67
C SER A 35 -4.78 4.99 -5.94
N ARG A 36 -5.28 5.02 -7.19
CA ARG A 36 -6.52 5.74 -7.51
C ARG A 36 -7.71 5.18 -6.75
N TRP A 37 -7.86 3.87 -6.69
CA TRP A 37 -8.93 3.19 -5.95
C TRP A 37 -8.93 3.58 -4.47
N MET A 38 -7.77 3.58 -3.80
CA MET A 38 -7.64 3.99 -2.40
C MET A 38 -8.11 5.44 -2.18
N LEU A 39 -7.76 6.35 -3.09
CA LEU A 39 -8.16 7.75 -3.00
C LEU A 39 -9.66 7.94 -3.22
N HIS A 40 -10.27 7.20 -4.15
CA HIS A 40 -11.72 7.21 -4.34
C HIS A 40 -12.46 6.69 -3.10
N CYS A 41 -11.98 5.60 -2.52
CA CYS A 41 -12.53 5.07 -1.26
C CYS A 41 -12.36 6.04 -0.10
N ALA A 42 -11.20 6.70 0.01
CA ALA A 42 -10.96 7.67 1.07
C ALA A 42 -11.92 8.86 0.97
N LYS A 43 -12.10 9.40 -0.25
CA LYS A 43 -13.04 10.49 -0.52
C LYS A 43 -14.47 10.08 -0.19
N ALA A 44 -14.93 8.93 -0.66
CA ALA A 44 -16.26 8.41 -0.36
C ALA A 44 -16.44 8.06 1.13
N GLY A 45 -15.36 7.69 1.82
CA GLY A 45 -15.32 7.38 3.25
C GLY A 45 -15.30 8.61 4.15
N GLY A 46 -15.26 9.82 3.59
CA GLY A 46 -15.34 11.10 4.30
C GLY A 46 -14.00 11.82 4.53
N ALA A 47 -12.91 11.37 3.91
CA ALA A 47 -11.60 12.04 3.98
C ALA A 47 -11.14 12.52 2.59
N SER A 48 -11.21 13.84 2.36
CA SER A 48 -10.63 14.49 1.17
C SER A 48 -9.15 14.78 1.36
N ASP A 49 -8.47 15.10 0.25
CA ASP A 49 -7.07 15.58 0.21
C ASP A 49 -6.10 14.62 0.91
N MET A 50 -6.33 13.33 0.73
CA MET A 50 -5.47 12.24 1.20
C MET A 50 -4.49 11.86 0.08
N ALA A 51 -3.27 11.48 0.46
CA ALA A 51 -2.37 10.73 -0.39
C ALA A 51 -2.57 9.22 -0.15
N PRO A 52 -2.19 8.34 -1.10
CA PRO A 52 -2.25 6.89 -0.89
C PRO A 52 -1.61 6.44 0.43
N LEU A 53 -0.45 7.02 0.78
CA LEU A 53 0.25 6.74 2.03
C LEU A 53 -0.56 7.14 3.28
N ASP A 54 -1.29 8.26 3.23
CA ASP A 54 -2.15 8.68 4.36
C ASP A 54 -3.20 7.60 4.66
N VAL A 55 -3.81 7.05 3.60
CA VAL A 55 -4.85 6.00 3.71
C VAL A 55 -4.26 4.71 4.30
N LEU A 56 -3.11 4.27 3.78
CA LEU A 56 -2.39 3.11 4.30
C LEU A 56 -2.07 3.27 5.80
N ILE A 57 -1.48 4.40 6.19
CA ILE A 57 -1.09 4.66 7.57
C ILE A 57 -2.30 4.60 8.52
N VAL A 58 -3.44 5.22 8.18
CA VAL A 58 -4.64 5.18 9.04
C VAL A 58 -5.14 3.75 9.23
N HIS A 59 -5.18 2.94 8.16
CA HIS A 59 -5.58 1.54 8.26
C HIS A 59 -4.62 0.71 9.11
N HIS A 60 -3.31 0.87 8.90
CA HIS A 60 -2.28 0.16 9.67
C HIS A 60 -2.28 0.57 11.15
N ILE A 61 -2.49 1.85 11.45
CA ILE A 61 -2.62 2.31 12.83
C ILE A 61 -3.88 1.70 13.48
N ASN A 62 -5.00 1.66 12.76
CA ASN A 62 -6.27 1.12 13.25
C ASN A 62 -6.18 -0.38 13.59
N HIS A 63 -5.34 -1.13 12.88
CA HIS A 63 -5.17 -2.56 13.07
C HIS A 63 -4.67 -2.90 14.50
N ARG A 64 -5.39 -3.82 15.17
CA ARG A 64 -5.11 -4.36 16.53
C ARG A 64 -5.19 -3.37 17.69
N GLU A 65 -5.75 -2.18 17.48
CA GLU A 65 -5.98 -1.15 18.53
C GLU A 65 -4.74 -0.77 19.38
N ARG A 66 -3.54 -1.18 18.96
CA ARG A 66 -2.27 -0.87 19.61
C ARG A 66 -1.66 0.38 19.00
N ALA A 67 -1.27 1.32 19.85
CA ALA A 67 -0.52 2.51 19.44
C ALA A 67 0.87 2.13 18.89
N LYS A 68 1.29 2.77 17.80
CA LYS A 68 2.51 2.44 17.05
C LYS A 68 3.46 3.63 16.95
N THR A 69 4.77 3.38 16.95
CA THR A 69 5.79 4.41 16.72
C THR A 69 5.97 4.69 15.22
N LEU A 70 6.64 5.80 14.88
CA LEU A 70 7.05 6.09 13.50
C LEU A 70 7.85 4.92 12.90
N SER A 71 8.83 4.40 13.63
CA SER A 71 9.69 3.30 13.17
C SER A 71 8.91 2.01 12.93
N GLU A 72 7.95 1.67 13.79
CA GLU A 72 7.07 0.51 13.59
C GLU A 72 6.23 0.67 12.31
N ILE A 73 5.74 1.88 12.02
CA ILE A 73 4.95 2.19 10.82
C ILE A 73 5.81 2.08 9.56
N CYS A 74 7.01 2.68 9.56
CA CYS A 74 7.98 2.54 8.46
C CYS A 74 8.27 1.06 8.16
N PHE A 75 8.55 0.28 9.21
CA PHE A 75 8.83 -1.15 9.08
C PHE A 75 7.65 -1.94 8.48
N MET A 76 6.42 -1.72 8.95
CA MET A 76 5.25 -2.44 8.42
C MET A 76 4.92 -2.10 6.96
N LEU A 77 5.25 -0.88 6.52
CA LEU A 77 5.00 -0.43 5.15
C LEU A 77 6.17 -0.70 4.20
N ASN A 78 7.27 -1.29 4.69
CA ASN A 78 8.53 -1.43 3.96
C ASN A 78 9.04 -0.09 3.38
N MET A 79 9.01 0.97 4.20
CA MET A 79 9.37 2.34 3.80
C MET A 79 10.64 2.80 4.50
N GLU A 80 11.67 3.15 3.73
CA GLU A 80 12.95 3.68 4.25
C GLU A 80 12.88 5.19 4.55
N ASP A 81 12.13 5.95 3.74
CA ASP A 81 11.99 7.39 3.91
C ASP A 81 11.07 7.74 5.10
N THR A 82 11.69 7.91 6.26
CA THR A 82 11.03 8.32 7.51
C THR A 82 10.43 9.73 7.44
N HIS A 83 10.95 10.63 6.60
CA HIS A 83 10.45 12.00 6.49
C HIS A 83 9.07 12.01 5.84
N THR A 84 8.88 11.23 4.77
CA THR A 84 7.59 11.09 4.09
C THR A 84 6.53 10.48 5.00
N VAL A 85 6.86 9.43 5.76
CA VAL A 85 5.93 8.84 6.74
C VAL A 85 5.59 9.84 7.86
N ASN A 86 6.57 10.57 8.38
CA ASN A 86 6.34 11.59 9.41
C ASN A 86 5.46 12.75 8.90
N TYR A 87 5.62 13.15 7.63
CA TYR A 87 4.76 14.14 7.01
C TYR A 87 3.30 13.67 6.95
N SER A 88 3.05 12.44 6.49
CA SER A 88 1.72 11.84 6.53
C SER A 88 1.14 11.79 7.95
N LEU A 89 1.93 11.37 8.95
CA LEU A 89 1.47 11.34 10.34
C LEU A 89 1.05 12.73 10.85
N LYS A 90 1.85 13.77 10.59
CA LYS A 90 1.49 15.16 10.94
C LYS A 90 0.20 15.61 10.24
N LYS A 91 0.03 15.25 8.96
CA LYS A 91 -1.17 15.55 8.18
C LYS A 91 -2.41 14.84 8.76
N LEU A 92 -2.28 13.58 9.13
CA LEU A 92 -3.35 12.77 9.72
C LEU A 92 -3.76 13.26 11.12
N LEU A 93 -2.79 13.71 11.93
CA LEU A 93 -3.04 14.38 13.20
C LEU A 93 -3.85 15.66 12.99
N LYS A 94 -3.44 16.51 12.04
CA LYS A 94 -4.16 17.76 11.70
C LYS A 94 -5.57 17.49 11.20
N LYS A 95 -5.79 16.39 10.48
CA LYS A 95 -7.12 15.94 10.03
C LYS A 95 -7.94 15.26 11.13
N GLY A 96 -7.39 15.04 12.33
CA GLY A 96 -8.09 14.40 13.45
C GLY A 96 -8.37 12.90 13.24
N LEU A 97 -7.72 12.25 12.26
CA LEU A 97 -7.91 10.82 11.98
C LEU A 97 -7.08 9.93 12.92
N ILE A 98 -6.01 10.48 13.47
CA ILE A 98 -5.16 9.81 14.46
C ILE A 98 -4.91 10.74 15.65
N GLU A 99 -4.48 10.13 16.75
CA GLU A 99 -4.03 10.79 17.97
C GLU A 99 -2.60 10.37 18.26
N GLY A 100 -1.80 11.29 18.82
CA GLY A 100 -0.41 11.05 19.18
C GLY A 100 -0.21 11.23 20.69
N GLU A 101 0.47 10.29 21.32
CA GLU A 101 0.85 10.34 22.73
C GLU A 101 2.38 10.30 22.85
N LYS A 102 2.96 11.28 23.53
CA LYS A 102 4.40 11.29 23.79
C LYS A 102 4.70 10.37 24.96
N LYS A 103 5.54 9.36 24.73
CA LYS A 103 6.03 8.43 25.75
C LYS A 103 7.56 8.43 25.75
N GLY A 104 8.13 9.14 26.71
CA GLY A 104 9.58 9.38 26.78
C GLY A 104 10.07 10.23 25.59
N LYS A 105 11.00 9.68 24.81
CA LYS A 105 11.56 10.35 23.61
C LYS A 105 10.76 10.10 22.33
N GLU A 106 9.78 9.21 22.35
CA GLU A 106 9.03 8.80 21.16
C GLU A 106 7.56 9.22 21.21
N VAL A 107 6.96 9.39 20.04
CA VAL A 107 5.51 9.59 19.88
C VAL A 107 4.89 8.27 19.41
N ARG A 108 3.79 7.87 20.06
CA ARG A 108 2.98 6.72 19.69
C ARG A 108 1.65 7.19 19.11
N TYR A 109 1.29 6.65 17.96
CA TYR A 109 0.10 7.02 17.21
C TYR A 109 -0.96 5.93 17.32
N LYS A 110 -2.20 6.34 17.57
CA LYS A 110 -3.39 5.48 17.57
C LYS A 110 -4.50 6.13 16.75
N THR A 111 -5.45 5.34 16.27
CA THR A 111 -6.57 5.88 15.50
C THR A 111 -7.54 6.58 16.45
N SER A 112 -8.02 7.76 16.05
CA SER A 112 -9.02 8.52 16.81
C SER A 112 -10.41 7.87 16.67
N ARG A 113 -11.44 8.47 17.29
CA ARG A 113 -12.83 8.09 17.00
C ARG A 113 -13.20 8.33 15.54
N GLU A 114 -12.80 9.46 14.96
CA GLU A 114 -13.10 9.80 13.57
C GLU A 114 -12.31 8.93 12.59
N GLY A 115 -11.06 8.60 12.88
CA GLY A 115 -10.30 7.66 12.06
C GLY A 115 -10.88 6.24 12.06
N ARG A 116 -11.49 5.81 13.17
CA ARG A 116 -12.21 4.53 13.24
C ARG A 116 -13.45 4.55 12.37
N LYS A 117 -14.25 5.62 12.44
CA LYS A 117 -15.42 5.81 11.56
C LYS A 117 -15.01 5.82 10.08
N PHE A 118 -13.93 6.53 9.75
CA PHE A 118 -13.34 6.51 8.42
C PHE A 118 -13.00 5.09 7.96
N CYS A 119 -12.31 4.29 8.79
CA CYS A 119 -11.98 2.90 8.47
C CYS A 119 -13.24 2.04 8.23
N VAL A 120 -14.29 2.23 9.03
CA VAL A 120 -15.55 1.49 8.88
C VAL A 120 -16.26 1.88 7.58
N ASN A 121 -16.36 3.17 7.27
CA ASN A 121 -16.96 3.66 6.03
C ASN A 121 -16.19 3.16 4.80
N TYR A 122 -14.86 3.26 4.85
CA TYR A 122 -13.98 2.74 3.81
C TYR A 122 -14.21 1.25 3.57
N ARG A 123 -14.31 0.44 4.64
CA ARG A 123 -14.63 -0.99 4.53
C ARG A 123 -15.95 -1.21 3.81
N LYS A 124 -17.01 -0.48 4.17
CA LYS A 124 -18.32 -0.61 3.52
C LYS A 124 -18.24 -0.34 2.01
N ILE A 125 -17.60 0.76 1.61
CA ILE A 125 -17.39 1.11 0.19
C ILE A 125 -16.60 0.01 -0.53
N ARG A 126 -15.57 -0.55 0.12
CA ARG A 126 -14.78 -1.64 -0.45
C ARG A 126 -15.61 -2.90 -0.66
N GLU A 127 -16.44 -3.27 0.32
CA GLU A 127 -17.35 -4.42 0.20
C GLU A 127 -18.32 -4.22 -0.96
N ASP A 128 -19.00 -3.06 -0.99
CA ASP A 128 -20.05 -2.76 -1.95
C ASP A 128 -19.53 -2.66 -3.40
N CYS A 129 -18.34 -2.08 -3.61
CA CYS A 129 -17.87 -1.79 -4.97
C CYS A 129 -16.84 -2.79 -5.51
N LEU A 130 -15.93 -3.32 -4.67
CA LEU A 130 -14.80 -4.12 -5.14
C LEU A 130 -14.91 -5.60 -4.77
N VAL A 131 -15.32 -5.92 -3.54
CA VAL A 131 -15.44 -7.33 -3.11
C VAL A 131 -16.53 -8.04 -3.90
N GLN A 132 -17.69 -7.41 -4.07
CA GLN A 132 -18.77 -7.96 -4.92
C GLN A 132 -18.32 -8.11 -6.38
N SER A 133 -17.61 -7.13 -6.93
CA SER A 133 -17.08 -7.20 -8.29
C SER A 133 -16.06 -8.33 -8.47
N LEU A 134 -15.24 -8.61 -7.44
CA LEU A 134 -14.29 -9.71 -7.46
C LEU A 134 -14.97 -11.08 -7.49
N GLN A 135 -16.14 -11.24 -6.88
CA GLN A 135 -16.93 -12.49 -6.97
C GLN A 135 -17.38 -12.81 -8.40
N ASN A 136 -17.48 -11.80 -9.26
CA ASN A 136 -17.83 -11.97 -10.67
C ASN A 136 -16.59 -12.26 -11.54
N LEU A 137 -15.38 -12.10 -11.00
CA LEU A 137 -14.14 -12.47 -11.66
C LEU A 137 -13.92 -13.98 -11.42
N SER A 138 -13.51 -14.72 -12.45
CA SER A 138 -13.11 -16.13 -12.32
C SER A 138 -11.74 -16.29 -11.63
N LEU A 139 -11.54 -15.60 -10.52
CA LEU A 139 -10.32 -15.65 -9.70
C LEU A 139 -10.69 -16.19 -8.32
N SER A 140 -10.20 -17.37 -7.99
CA SER A 140 -10.48 -17.99 -6.70
C SER A 140 -9.73 -17.27 -5.55
N PRO A 141 -10.24 -17.32 -4.31
CA PRO A 141 -9.52 -16.82 -3.15
C PRO A 141 -8.10 -17.42 -3.00
N GLU A 142 -7.93 -18.69 -3.33
CA GLU A 142 -6.66 -19.42 -3.27
C GLU A 142 -5.68 -18.92 -4.33
N GLU A 143 -6.14 -18.67 -5.56
CA GLU A 143 -5.32 -18.09 -6.63
C GLU A 143 -4.84 -16.70 -6.25
N LEU A 144 -5.73 -15.86 -5.71
CA LEU A 144 -5.36 -14.53 -5.24
C LEU A 144 -4.35 -14.58 -4.08
N ALA A 145 -4.52 -15.52 -3.14
CA ALA A 145 -3.57 -15.73 -2.05
C ALA A 145 -2.19 -16.21 -2.54
N SER A 146 -2.17 -17.12 -3.52
CA SER A 146 -0.95 -17.58 -4.18
C SER A 146 -0.23 -16.45 -4.90
N PHE A 147 -0.97 -15.64 -5.66
CA PHE A 147 -0.44 -14.44 -6.32
C PHE A 147 0.15 -13.46 -5.30
N ALA A 148 -0.55 -13.19 -4.20
CA ALA A 148 -0.04 -12.35 -3.12
C ALA A 148 1.23 -12.90 -2.47
N GLY A 149 1.39 -14.23 -2.39
CA GLY A 149 2.63 -14.89 -1.96
C GLY A 149 3.80 -14.56 -2.88
N LYS A 150 3.62 -14.74 -4.20
CA LYS A 150 4.65 -14.43 -5.21
C LYS A 150 5.04 -12.95 -5.20
N MET A 151 4.06 -12.05 -5.04
CA MET A 151 4.31 -10.60 -4.93
C MET A 151 5.21 -10.26 -3.75
N ARG A 152 5.02 -10.89 -2.59
CA ARG A 152 5.90 -10.69 -1.42
C ARG A 152 7.31 -11.23 -1.66
N SER A 153 7.45 -12.37 -2.33
CA SER A 153 8.76 -12.90 -2.71
C SER A 153 9.51 -11.96 -3.66
N LEU A 154 8.81 -11.39 -4.65
CA LEU A 154 9.38 -10.41 -5.58
C LEU A 154 9.77 -9.10 -4.87
N ALA A 155 8.96 -8.61 -3.93
CA ALA A 155 9.32 -7.46 -3.11
C ALA A 155 10.65 -7.69 -2.35
N GLY A 156 10.85 -8.87 -1.75
CA GLY A 156 12.11 -9.21 -1.08
C GLY A 156 13.31 -9.29 -2.04
N LEU A 157 13.09 -9.75 -3.28
CA LEU A 157 14.14 -9.75 -4.31
C LEU A 157 14.54 -8.32 -4.70
N TYR A 158 13.57 -7.41 -4.85
CA TYR A 158 13.85 -6.00 -5.11
C TYR A 158 14.63 -5.36 -3.95
N ASP A 159 14.26 -5.61 -2.70
CA ASP A 159 14.98 -5.08 -1.54
C ASP A 159 16.45 -5.55 -1.51
N GLN A 160 16.70 -6.82 -1.86
CA GLN A 160 18.05 -7.34 -1.99
C GLN A 160 18.82 -6.65 -3.12
N ALA A 161 18.24 -6.59 -4.32
CA ALA A 161 18.87 -5.98 -5.49
C ALA A 161 19.16 -4.49 -5.26
N SER A 162 18.27 -3.75 -4.59
CA SER A 162 18.48 -2.34 -4.24
C SER A 162 19.67 -2.15 -3.30
N ARG A 163 19.87 -3.06 -2.33
CA ARG A 163 21.04 -3.00 -1.42
C ARG A 163 22.34 -3.30 -2.15
N GLU A 164 22.34 -4.27 -3.05
CA GLU A 164 23.50 -4.58 -3.88
C GLU A 164 23.89 -3.36 -4.72
N VAL A 165 22.92 -2.71 -5.37
CA VAL A 165 23.16 -1.47 -6.13
C VAL A 165 23.66 -0.32 -5.25
N ALA A 166 23.12 -0.14 -4.04
CA ALA A 166 23.57 0.91 -3.13
C ALA A 166 25.00 0.71 -2.58
N SER A 167 25.55 -0.51 -2.71
CA SER A 167 26.91 -0.85 -2.29
C SER A 167 27.97 -0.73 -3.40
N LEU A 168 27.56 -0.40 -4.63
CA LEU A 168 28.44 -0.08 -5.76
C LEU A 168 29.03 1.33 -5.63
#